data_AF-A0A534WHA1-F1
#
_entry.id   AF-A0A534WHA1-F1
#
_cell.length_a   1.000
_cell.length_b   1.000
_cell.length_c   1.000
_cell.angle_alpha   90.00
_cell.angle_beta   90.00
_cell.angle_gamma   90.00
#
_symmetry.space_group_name_H-M   'P 1'
#
loop_
_entity.id
_entity.type
_entity.pdbx_description
1 polymer ?
#
loop_
_entity_poly.entity_id
_entity_poly.type
_entity_poly.pdbx_seq_one_letter_code
_entity_poly.pdbx_strand_id
1 'polypeptide(L)' 'MDRNIGLEAVRLTEAAAMASARVMGRGDEKLADQVAVDAMRKAFNQLNIRGTVVIGEGERDEAPMLYIGEKVGKGDAG' A
#
# COMPACT_ATOMS: atom_id res chain seq x y z
N MET A 1 22.56 -5.26 -7.62
CA MET A 1 21.99 -4.01 -8.14
C MET A 1 20.95 -3.56 -7.14
N ASP A 2 21.26 -2.55 -6.35
CA ASP A 2 20.27 -1.91 -5.48
C ASP A 2 19.14 -1.37 -6.36
N ARG A 3 17.94 -1.91 -6.21
CA ARG A 3 16.77 -1.36 -6.89
C ARG A 3 16.54 0.03 -6.33
N ASN A 4 16.36 1.00 -7.21
CA ASN A 4 16.06 2.36 -6.81
C ASN A 4 14.65 2.39 -6.18
N ILE A 5 14.60 2.47 -4.85
CA ILE A 5 13.37 2.54 -4.05
C ILE A 5 12.46 3.68 -4.55
N GLY A 6 13.02 4.77 -5.07
CA GLY A 6 12.24 5.87 -5.64
C GLY A 6 11.41 5.44 -6.85
N LEU A 7 11.97 4.63 -7.76
CA LEU A 7 11.20 4.10 -8.90
C LEU A 7 10.17 3.05 -8.47
N GLU A 8 10.47 2.30 -7.41
CA GLU A 8 9.52 1.34 -6.85
C GLU A 8 8.35 2.03 -6.15
N ALA A 9 8.59 3.15 -5.46
CA ALA A 9 7.55 3.98 -4.87
C ALA A 9 6.61 4.58 -5.92
N VAL A 10 7.13 4.97 -7.09
CA VAL A 10 6.27 5.43 -8.21
C VAL A 10 5.32 4.33 -8.67
N ARG A 11 5.80 3.10 -8.82
CA ARG A 11 4.94 1.96 -9.22
C ARG A 11 3.85 1.67 -8.18
N LEU A 12 4.16 1.90 -6.91
CA LEU A 12 3.21 1.73 -5.83
C LEU A 12 2.05 2.71 -5.92
N THR A 13 2.35 3.99 -6.14
CA THR A 13 1.33 5.02 -6.28
C THR A 13 0.51 4.84 -7.57
N GLU A 14 1.14 4.41 -8.66
CA GLU A 14 0.45 4.04 -9.90
C GLU A 14 -0.56 2.90 -9.68
N ALA A 15 -0.15 1.83 -9.01
CA ALA A 15 -1.02 0.68 -8.74
C ALA A 15 -2.25 1.09 -7.90
N ALA A 16 -2.04 1.92 -6.89
CA ALA A 16 -3.11 2.48 -6.05
C ALA A 16 -4.10 3.31 -6.87
N ALA A 17 -3.58 4.30 -7.61
CA ALA A 17 -4.38 5.21 -8.42
C ALA A 17 -5.19 4.47 -9.49
N MET A 18 -4.57 3.50 -10.18
CA MET A 18 -5.25 2.68 -11.17
C MET A 18 -6.38 1.82 -10.56
N ALA A 19 -6.19 1.31 -9.34
CA ALA A 19 -7.22 0.53 -8.67
C ALA A 19 -8.43 1.40 -8.29
N SER A 20 -8.19 2.55 -7.65
CA SER A 20 -9.26 3.50 -7.29
C SER A 20 -9.97 4.08 -8.52
N ALA A 21 -9.24 4.35 -9.60
CA ALA A 21 -9.82 4.89 -10.83
C ALA A 21 -10.90 3.97 -11.44
N ARG A 22 -10.81 2.64 -11.27
CA ARG A 22 -11.80 1.68 -11.80
C ARG A 22 -13.16 1.77 -11.11
N VAL A 23 -13.21 2.33 -9.91
CA VAL A 23 -14.43 2.51 -9.12
C VAL A 23 -14.84 3.98 -8.99
N MET A 24 -14.13 4.88 -9.69
CA MET A 24 -14.45 6.29 -9.74
C MET A 24 -15.86 6.53 -10.28
N GLY A 25 -16.57 7.51 -9.69
CA GLY A 25 -17.93 7.88 -10.10
C GLY A 25 -19.04 6.96 -9.59
N ARG A 26 -18.72 5.92 -8.79
CA ARG A 26 -19.72 5.02 -8.20
C ARG A 26 -20.37 5.55 -6.92
N GLY A 27 -19.85 6.65 -6.35
CA GLY A 27 -20.34 7.21 -5.08
C GLY A 27 -20.04 6.34 -3.85
N ASP A 28 -19.14 5.36 -3.99
CA ASP A 28 -18.75 4.44 -2.92
C ASP A 28 -17.31 4.71 -2.50
N GLU A 29 -17.16 5.61 -1.53
CA GLU A 29 -15.87 6.03 -0.97
C GLU A 29 -15.12 4.86 -0.33
N LYS A 30 -15.84 4.03 0.45
CA LYS A 30 -15.24 2.88 1.15
C LYS A 30 -14.65 1.88 0.18
N LEU A 31 -15.36 1.61 -0.92
CA LEU A 31 -14.83 0.74 -1.96
C LEU A 31 -13.60 1.35 -2.65
N ALA A 32 -13.63 2.66 -2.95
CA ALA A 32 -12.51 3.35 -3.59
C ALA A 32 -11.23 3.34 -2.74
N ASP A 33 -11.39 3.51 -1.44
CA ASP A 33 -10.32 3.44 -0.47
C ASP A 33 -9.78 2.00 -0.33
N GLN A 34 -10.67 1.04 -0.10
CA GLN A 34 -10.34 -0.38 0.04
C GLN A 34 -9.50 -0.91 -1.14
N VAL A 35 -9.91 -0.61 -2.38
CA VAL A 35 -9.16 -1.09 -3.56
C VAL A 35 -7.79 -0.42 -3.71
N ALA A 36 -7.64 0.82 -3.22
CA ALA A 36 -6.37 1.54 -3.24
C ALA A 36 -5.39 0.92 -2.24
N VAL A 37 -5.84 0.74 -0.99
CA VAL A 37 -5.08 0.17 0.12
C VAL A 37 -4.64 -1.26 -0.22
N ASP A 38 -5.54 -2.07 -0.78
CA ASP A 38 -5.25 -3.43 -1.25
C ASP A 38 -4.14 -3.45 -2.31
N ALA A 39 -4.20 -2.54 -3.28
CA ALA A 39 -3.21 -2.43 -4.34
C ALA A 39 -1.85 -1.96 -3.79
N MET A 40 -1.83 -0.94 -2.92
CA MET A 40 -0.62 -0.45 -2.26
C MET A 40 0.03 -1.54 -1.41
N ARG A 41 -0.72 -2.25 -0.57
CA ARG A 41 -0.19 -3.31 0.29
C ARG A 41 0.45 -4.43 -0.53
N LYS A 42 -0.20 -4.84 -1.62
CA LYS A 42 0.36 -5.85 -2.55
C LYS A 42 1.64 -5.36 -3.21
N ALA A 43 1.71 -4.09 -3.61
CA ALA A 43 2.91 -3.50 -4.20
C ALA A 43 4.05 -3.38 -3.17
N PHE A 44 3.76 -2.91 -1.95
CA PHE A 44 4.72 -2.87 -0.85
C PHE A 44 5.33 -4.25 -0.58
N ASN A 45 4.50 -5.28 -0.51
CA ASN A 45 4.93 -6.68 -0.30
C ASN A 45 5.74 -7.27 -1.47
N GLN A 46 6.00 -6.51 -2.54
CA GLN A 46 6.93 -6.90 -3.60
C GLN A 46 8.30 -6.22 -3.49
N LEU A 47 8.41 -5.17 -2.68
CA LEU A 47 9.63 -4.40 -2.51
C LEU A 47 10.60 -5.12 -1.58
N ASN A 48 11.89 -5.09 -1.90
CA ASN A 48 12.94 -5.69 -1.06
C ASN A 48 13.35 -4.71 0.06
N ILE A 49 12.40 -4.36 0.91
CA ILE A 49 12.58 -3.44 2.04
C ILE A 49 12.12 -4.09 3.35
N ARG A 50 12.63 -3.59 4.46
CA ARG A 50 12.09 -3.80 5.81
C ARG A 50 11.45 -2.49 6.27
N GLY A 51 10.25 -2.23 5.77
CA GLY A 51 9.50 -1.00 6.02
C GLY A 51 8.64 -1.11 7.28
N THR A 52 8.39 0.03 7.93
CA THR A 52 7.37 0.15 8.98
C THR A 52 6.47 1.32 8.62
N VAL A 53 5.17 1.08 8.61
CA VAL A 53 4.17 2.13 8.42
C VAL A 53 4.18 3.02 9.66
N VAL A 54 4.52 4.29 9.51
CA VAL A 54 4.47 5.29 10.60
C VAL A 54 3.29 6.24 10.47
N ILE A 55 2.71 6.33 9.26
CA ILE A 55 1.48 7.03 8.94
C ILE A 55 0.72 6.13 7.98
N GLY A 56 -0.56 5.88 8.25
CA GLY A 56 -1.38 4.92 7.51
C GLY A 56 -2.88 5.15 7.72
N GLU A 57 -3.69 4.15 7.42
CA GLU A 57 -5.17 4.23 7.44
C GLU A 57 -5.76 4.41 8.85
N GLY A 58 -4.97 4.13 9.89
CA GLY A 58 -5.37 4.30 11.29
C GLY A 58 -4.56 3.43 12.23
N GLU A 59 -5.05 3.32 13.47
CA GLU A 59 -4.53 2.38 14.44
C GLU A 59 -4.86 0.93 14.07
N ARG A 60 -4.10 -0.03 14.61
CA ARG A 60 -4.27 -1.47 14.29
C ARG A 60 -5.68 -2.00 14.53
N ASP A 61 -6.39 -1.43 15.50
CA ASP A 61 -7.74 -1.86 15.87
C ASP A 61 -8.81 -1.30 14.93
N GLU A 62 -8.48 -0.25 14.16
CA GLU A 62 -9.40 0.48 13.29
C GLU A 62 -9.16 0.17 11.80
N ALA A 63 -7.93 -0.19 11.44
CA ALA A 63 -7.52 -0.47 10.06
C ALA A 63 -6.96 -1.89 9.91
N PRO A 64 -7.53 -2.75 9.03
CA PRO A 64 -7.02 -4.11 8.80
C PRO A 64 -5.70 -4.14 8.01
N MET A 65 -5.35 -3.04 7.34
CA MET A 65 -4.23 -2.91 6.41
C MET A 65 -3.66 -1.49 6.42
N LEU A 66 -2.36 -1.39 6.16
CA LEU A 66 -1.56 -0.18 6.24
C LEU A 66 -1.79 0.57 7.56
N TYR A 67 -1.90 -0.14 8.67
CA TYR A 67 -2.06 0.45 10.00
C TYR A 67 -0.72 0.91 10.58
N ILE A 68 -0.75 1.84 11.53
CA ILE A 68 0.45 2.36 12.18
C ILE A 68 1.20 1.22 12.90
N GLY A 69 2.46 1.02 12.53
CA GLY A 69 3.33 -0.05 13.01
C GLY A 69 3.34 -1.32 12.16
N GLU A 70 2.55 -1.41 11.09
CA GLU A 70 2.59 -2.56 10.17
C GLU A 70 3.96 -2.70 9.50
N LYS A 71 4.45 -3.95 9.40
CA LYS A 71 5.68 -4.30 8.68
C LYS A 71 5.35 -4.60 7.23
N VAL A 72 6.11 -3.97 6.33
CA VAL A 72 5.87 -4.07 4.88
C VAL A 72 7.16 -4.33 4.12
N GLY A 73 7.04 -5.00 2.98
CA GLY A 73 8.18 -5.41 2.16
C GLY A 73 8.57 -6.87 2.37
N LYS A 74 9.32 -7.40 1.40
CA LYS A 74 9.84 -8.77 1.38
C LYS A 74 11.08 -8.98 2.26
N GLY A 75 11.62 -7.91 2.85
CA GLY A 75 12.90 -7.95 3.55
C GLY A 75 12.90 -8.77 4.86
N ASP A 76 11.78 -9.38 5.23
CA ASP A 76 11.61 -10.27 6.38
C ASP A 76 11.30 -11.74 5.97
N ALA A 77 11.72 -12.19 4.79
CA ALA A 77 12.03 -13.62 4.62
C ALA A 77 13.48 -13.82 5.09
N GLY A 78 13.66 -14.46 6.25
CA GLY A 78 14.96 -14.75 6.84
C GLY A 78 15.94 -15.48 5.93
#